data_AF-A0A937UP14-F1
#
_entry.id   AF-A0A937UP14-F1
#
_cell.length_a   1.000
_cell.length_b   1.000
_cell.length_c   1.000
_cell.angle_alpha   90.00
_cell.angle_beta   90.00
_cell.angle_gamma   90.00
#
_symmetry.space_group_name_H-M   'P 1'
#
loop_
_entity.id
_entity.type
_entity.pdbx_description
1 polymer ?
#
loop_
_entity_poly.entity_id
_entity_poly.type
_entity_poly.pdbx_seq_one_letter_code
_entity_poly.pdbx_strand_id
1 'polypeptide(L)'
;MRGEGRPSRRAVLAMPAAGLAAAGLAGAAGCTQSLPDDPAPPPADLAAAEAAARTERGLLAGYDAAIARHPGLAGLLGALRAHHAQHLAALTTQVPALAGPSPSASATATGSVGAATPTNAASPGVDDSPAARASALARLAEAERTAAGAHRSGCLSTTTGLAPLLASLHAAESCHADLLSLAGSAG
;
A
#
# COMPACT_ATOMS: atom_id res chain seq x y z
N MET A 1 43.43 36.18 -26.29
CA MET A 1 42.05 36.30 -26.82
C MET A 1 41.64 34.93 -27.35
N ARG A 2 40.38 34.54 -27.08
CA ARG A 2 39.65 33.34 -27.58
C ARG A 2 40.08 32.04 -26.87
N GLY A 3 39.25 31.33 -26.11
CA GLY A 3 37.80 31.17 -26.17
C GLY A 3 37.47 29.92 -26.99
N GLU A 4 36.50 29.13 -26.51
CA GLU A 4 35.78 28.04 -27.20
C GLU A 4 36.40 26.63 -27.06
N GLY A 5 35.66 25.57 -26.71
CA GLY A 5 34.23 25.43 -26.45
C GLY A 5 33.98 24.10 -25.71
N ARG A 6 33.15 24.14 -24.67
CA ARG A 6 32.66 22.95 -23.98
C ARG A 6 31.72 22.19 -24.93
N PRO A 7 31.92 20.88 -25.20
CA PRO A 7 30.95 20.12 -25.98
C PRO A 7 29.63 19.98 -25.18
N SER A 8 28.53 20.36 -25.84
CA SER A 8 27.18 20.46 -25.28
C SER A 8 26.45 19.10 -25.28
N ARG A 9 25.57 18.91 -24.30
CA ARG A 9 24.84 17.68 -23.93
C ARG A 9 23.77 17.19 -24.93
N ARG A 10 23.81 17.60 -26.21
CA ARG A 10 22.69 17.44 -27.16
C ARG A 10 22.92 16.49 -28.33
N ALA A 11 23.97 15.67 -28.32
CA ALA A 11 24.45 15.01 -29.54
C ALA A 11 24.37 13.47 -29.62
N VAL A 12 23.75 12.73 -28.70
CA VAL A 12 23.64 11.26 -28.89
C VAL A 12 22.31 10.68 -28.42
N LEU A 13 21.20 11.20 -28.96
CA LEU A 13 20.00 10.38 -29.22
C LEU A 13 20.00 10.05 -30.70
N ALA A 14 20.77 9.02 -31.06
CA ALA A 14 20.75 8.38 -32.37
C ALA A 14 21.34 6.98 -32.22
N MET A 15 20.53 6.01 -31.79
CA MET A 15 20.85 4.59 -31.96
C MET A 15 19.74 3.94 -32.79
N PRO A 16 20.09 3.34 -33.95
CA PRO A 16 19.13 2.77 -34.87
C PRO A 16 18.67 1.39 -34.40
N ALA A 17 17.42 1.06 -34.73
CA ALA A 17 16.89 -0.29 -34.66
C ALA A 17 17.59 -1.18 -35.71
N ALA A 18 18.26 -2.25 -35.25
CA ALA A 18 18.75 -3.34 -36.08
C ALA A 18 18.26 -4.67 -35.48
N GLY A 19 17.59 -5.46 -36.31
CA GLY A 19 16.92 -6.71 -35.92
C GLY A 19 17.77 -7.98 -36.07
N LEU A 20 17.19 -9.05 -35.50
CA LEU A 20 17.36 -10.50 -35.73
C LEU A 20 18.76 -11.15 -35.58
N ALA A 21 18.88 -12.02 -34.56
CA ALA A 21 19.45 -13.36 -34.72
C ALA A 21 18.91 -14.31 -33.62
N ALA A 22 18.29 -15.41 -34.04
CA ALA A 22 17.93 -16.54 -33.18
C ALA A 22 19.16 -17.42 -32.94
N ALA A 23 19.44 -17.78 -31.69
CA ALA A 23 20.35 -18.87 -31.33
C ALA A 23 20.07 -19.37 -29.91
N GLY A 24 19.86 -20.69 -29.77
CA GLY A 24 20.22 -21.44 -28.56
C GLY A 24 19.11 -21.80 -27.57
N LEU A 25 18.39 -22.88 -27.85
CA LEU A 25 17.76 -23.71 -26.81
C LEU A 25 18.83 -24.69 -26.29
N ALA A 26 19.37 -24.46 -25.08
CA ALA A 26 20.09 -25.49 -24.32
C ALA A 26 20.29 -25.07 -22.83
N GLY A 27 19.56 -25.74 -21.94
CA GLY A 27 20.09 -26.25 -20.68
C GLY A 27 20.37 -25.28 -19.52
N ALA A 28 19.39 -25.12 -18.64
CA ALA A 28 19.61 -25.24 -17.20
C ALA A 28 18.35 -25.85 -16.56
N ALA A 29 18.31 -27.19 -16.58
CA ALA A 29 17.55 -27.95 -15.60
C ALA A 29 18.32 -27.88 -14.27
N GLY A 30 17.63 -27.57 -13.18
CA GLY A 30 18.18 -27.45 -11.82
C GLY A 30 18.13 -25.99 -11.35
N CYS A 31 17.33 -25.59 -10.37
CA CYS A 31 16.93 -26.32 -9.18
C CYS A 31 15.43 -26.17 -8.93
N THR A 32 14.66 -27.26 -9.06
CA THR A 32 13.58 -27.49 -8.11
C THR A 32 14.26 -27.79 -6.78
N GLN A 33 14.73 -26.74 -6.10
CA GLN A 33 14.94 -26.83 -4.67
C GLN A 33 13.53 -27.04 -4.14
N SER A 34 13.15 -28.31 -3.92
CA SER A 34 12.14 -28.61 -2.93
C SER A 34 12.71 -27.96 -1.67
N LEU A 35 12.21 -26.77 -1.35
CA LEU A 35 12.57 -26.12 -0.11
C LEU A 35 12.21 -27.14 0.98
N PRO A 36 13.10 -27.37 1.96
CA PRO A 36 12.65 -27.96 3.21
C PRO A 36 11.44 -27.12 3.67
N ASP A 37 10.45 -27.78 4.26
CA ASP A 37 9.33 -27.13 4.96
C ASP A 37 9.88 -25.88 5.66
N ASP A 38 9.51 -24.70 5.17
CA ASP A 38 10.15 -23.45 5.60
C ASP A 38 9.90 -23.36 7.10
N PRO A 39 10.95 -23.37 7.95
CA PRO A 39 10.75 -23.43 9.38
C PRO A 39 9.80 -22.31 9.80
N ALA A 40 8.83 -22.65 10.63
CA ALA A 40 7.82 -21.71 11.07
C ALA A 40 8.49 -20.39 11.51
N PRO A 41 7.97 -19.23 11.04
CA PRO A 41 8.58 -17.95 11.35
C PRO A 41 8.67 -17.78 12.87
N PRO A 42 9.73 -17.12 13.37
CA PRO A 42 9.88 -16.91 14.79
C PRO A 42 8.67 -16.13 15.32
N PRO A 43 8.29 -16.30 16.60
CA PRO A 43 7.08 -15.67 17.15
C PRO A 43 7.01 -14.15 16.95
N ALA A 44 8.16 -13.47 17.00
CA ALA A 44 8.26 -12.03 16.75
C ALA A 44 7.92 -11.65 15.30
N ASP A 45 8.36 -12.44 14.32
CA ASP A 45 8.08 -12.19 12.90
C ASP A 45 6.61 -12.48 12.59
N LEU A 46 6.04 -13.55 13.15
CA LEU A 46 4.61 -13.81 12.99
C LEU A 46 3.77 -12.68 13.57
N ALA A 47 4.07 -12.22 14.78
CA ALA A 47 3.35 -11.10 15.42
C ALA A 47 3.48 -9.79 14.61
N ALA A 48 4.66 -9.51 14.07
CA ALA A 48 4.89 -8.35 13.21
C ALA A 48 4.14 -8.45 11.87
N ALA A 49 4.15 -9.63 11.24
CA ALA A 49 3.41 -9.89 10.00
C ALA A 49 1.90 -9.77 10.20
N GLU A 50 1.37 -10.28 11.32
CA GLU A 50 -0.03 -10.11 11.68
C GLU A 50 -0.41 -8.65 11.92
N ALA A 51 0.47 -7.90 12.59
CA ALA A 51 0.28 -6.46 12.80
C ALA A 51 0.25 -5.71 11.47
N ALA A 52 1.21 -5.95 10.59
CA ALA A 52 1.26 -5.37 9.25
C ALA A 52 0.00 -5.71 8.44
N ALA A 53 -0.44 -6.97 8.47
CA ALA A 53 -1.64 -7.42 7.77
C ALA A 53 -2.93 -6.80 8.34
N ARG A 54 -2.99 -6.50 9.65
CA ARG A 54 -4.11 -5.75 10.24
C ARG A 54 -4.10 -4.29 9.77
N THR A 55 -2.94 -3.65 9.73
CA THR A 55 -2.77 -2.29 9.22
C THR A 55 -3.25 -2.19 7.77
N GLU A 56 -2.78 -3.07 6.88
CA GLU A 56 -3.16 -3.06 5.46
C GLU A 56 -4.67 -3.30 5.25
N ARG A 57 -5.29 -4.20 6.03
CA ARG A 57 -6.76 -4.39 5.99
C ARG A 57 -7.51 -3.14 6.48
N GLY A 58 -6.98 -2.45 7.49
CA GLY A 58 -7.52 -1.19 7.97
C GLY A 58 -7.47 -0.09 6.90
N LEU A 59 -6.34 0.03 6.19
CA LEU A 59 -6.20 0.96 5.06
C LEU A 59 -7.19 0.62 3.96
N LEU A 60 -7.27 -0.65 3.53
CA LEU A 60 -8.25 -1.09 2.52
C LEU A 60 -9.68 -0.65 2.87
N ALA A 61 -10.12 -0.85 4.11
CA ALA A 61 -11.43 -0.41 4.58
C ALA A 61 -11.58 1.12 4.57
N GLY A 62 -10.52 1.86 4.96
CA GLY A 62 -10.49 3.32 4.90
C GLY A 62 -10.61 3.87 3.49
N TYR A 63 -9.90 3.28 2.53
CA TYR A 63 -9.99 3.62 1.11
C TYR A 63 -11.38 3.28 0.53
N ASP A 64 -11.93 2.10 0.84
CA ASP A 64 -13.28 1.72 0.39
C ASP A 64 -14.34 2.71 0.89
N ALA A 65 -14.26 3.12 2.16
CA ALA A 65 -15.16 4.12 2.72
C ALA A 65 -14.98 5.51 2.09
N ALA A 66 -13.75 5.90 1.77
CA ALA A 66 -13.47 7.17 1.10
C ALA A 66 -13.96 7.18 -0.35
N ILE A 67 -13.76 6.10 -1.10
CA ILE A 67 -14.25 5.93 -2.48
C ILE A 67 -15.79 6.01 -2.51
N ALA A 68 -16.47 5.33 -1.58
CA ALA A 68 -17.93 5.35 -1.51
C ALA A 68 -18.48 6.75 -1.21
N ARG A 69 -17.77 7.55 -0.41
CA ARG A 69 -18.19 8.89 0.01
C ARG A 69 -17.69 10.03 -0.88
N HIS A 70 -16.72 9.76 -1.73
CA HIS A 70 -16.12 10.77 -2.61
C HIS A 70 -15.89 10.22 -4.03
N PRO A 71 -16.96 10.06 -4.84
CA PRO A 71 -16.85 9.48 -6.18
C PRO A 71 -15.86 10.23 -7.10
N GLY A 72 -15.70 11.55 -6.91
CA GLY A 72 -14.71 12.35 -7.65
C GLY A 72 -13.26 11.96 -7.41
N LEU A 73 -12.95 11.22 -6.33
CA LEU A 73 -11.62 10.69 -6.02
C LEU A 73 -11.43 9.22 -6.41
N ALA A 74 -12.47 8.54 -6.90
CA ALA A 74 -12.50 7.08 -7.04
C ALA A 74 -11.35 6.53 -7.90
N GLY A 75 -10.95 7.24 -8.97
CA GLY A 75 -9.84 6.82 -9.82
C GLY A 75 -8.49 6.82 -9.09
N LEU A 76 -8.17 7.92 -8.40
CA LEU A 76 -6.93 8.04 -7.63
C LEU A 76 -6.90 7.05 -6.47
N LEU A 77 -7.96 7.03 -5.67
CA LEU A 77 -8.05 6.19 -4.47
C LEU A 77 -8.14 4.70 -4.82
N GLY A 78 -8.75 4.35 -5.96
CA GLY A 78 -8.80 2.97 -6.45
C GLY A 78 -7.41 2.41 -6.78
N ALA A 79 -6.53 3.22 -7.36
CA ALA A 79 -5.16 2.81 -7.64
C ALA A 79 -4.35 2.54 -6.36
N LEU A 80 -4.45 3.44 -5.37
CA LEU A 80 -3.78 3.27 -4.08
C LEU A 80 -4.33 2.07 -3.29
N ARG A 81 -5.66 1.91 -3.26
CA ARG A 81 -6.32 0.73 -2.70
C ARG A 81 -5.81 -0.59 -3.32
N ALA A 82 -5.54 -0.60 -4.62
CA ALA A 82 -4.99 -1.77 -5.29
C ALA A 82 -3.56 -2.10 -4.82
N HIS A 83 -2.73 -1.09 -4.52
CA HIS A 83 -1.41 -1.30 -3.93
C HIS A 83 -1.50 -1.95 -2.53
N HIS A 84 -2.40 -1.49 -1.65
CA HIS A 84 -2.60 -2.14 -0.34
C HIS A 84 -3.05 -3.60 -0.46
N ALA A 85 -3.89 -3.91 -1.45
CA ALA A 85 -4.27 -5.30 -1.72
C ALA A 85 -3.06 -6.15 -2.16
N GLN A 86 -2.14 -5.58 -2.94
CA GLN A 86 -0.88 -6.23 -3.32
C GLN A 86 0.06 -6.41 -2.12
N HIS A 87 0.18 -5.41 -1.24
CA HIS A 87 0.97 -5.53 -0.01
C HIS A 87 0.46 -6.66 0.88
N LEU A 88 -0.87 -6.72 1.09
CA LEU A 88 -1.50 -7.79 1.87
C LEU A 88 -1.28 -9.17 1.23
N ALA A 89 -1.32 -9.26 -0.10
CA ALA A 89 -1.00 -10.49 -0.82
C ALA A 89 0.47 -10.88 -0.66
N ALA A 90 1.41 -9.92 -0.70
CA ALA A 90 2.83 -10.16 -0.48
C ALA A 90 3.11 -10.66 0.95
N LEU A 91 2.49 -10.04 1.95
CA LEU A 91 2.54 -10.49 3.35
C LEU A 91 2.02 -11.93 3.49
N THR A 92 0.88 -12.23 2.89
CA THR A 92 0.27 -13.57 2.95
C THR A 92 1.11 -14.62 2.23
N THR A 93 1.75 -14.24 1.12
CA THR A 93 2.66 -15.13 0.37
C THR A 93 3.90 -15.47 1.20
N GLN A 94 4.47 -14.48 1.88
CA GLN A 94 5.66 -14.67 2.70
C GLN A 94 5.35 -15.35 4.05
N VAL A 95 4.15 -15.11 4.60
CA VAL A 95 3.70 -15.68 5.86
C VAL A 95 2.33 -16.34 5.66
N PRO A 96 2.29 -17.60 5.18
CA PRO A 96 1.04 -18.31 4.86
C PRO A 96 0.07 -18.44 6.03
N ALA A 97 0.55 -18.38 7.27
CA ALA A 97 -0.29 -18.38 8.48
C ALA A 97 -1.30 -17.22 8.50
N LEU A 98 -1.05 -16.13 7.76
CA LEU A 98 -1.97 -14.99 7.63
C LEU A 98 -3.23 -15.28 6.80
N ALA A 99 -3.25 -16.38 6.03
CA ALA A 99 -4.38 -16.78 5.19
C ALA A 99 -5.56 -17.34 6.01
N GLY A 100 -5.36 -17.62 7.31
CA GLY A 100 -6.41 -18.07 8.21
C GLY A 100 -7.51 -17.02 8.42
N PRO A 101 -8.69 -17.43 8.92
CA PRO A 101 -9.77 -16.49 9.24
C PRO A 101 -9.26 -15.46 10.25
N SER A 102 -9.30 -14.18 9.85
CA SER A 102 -8.95 -13.08 10.76
C SER A 102 -9.89 -13.16 11.97
N PRO A 103 -9.39 -13.15 13.22
CA PRO A 103 -10.27 -12.99 14.37
C PRO A 103 -11.01 -11.67 14.20
N SER A 104 -12.34 -11.75 14.09
CA SER A 104 -13.20 -10.59 14.03
C SER A 104 -12.98 -9.79 15.31
N ALA A 105 -12.50 -8.55 15.20
CA ALA A 105 -12.44 -7.64 16.34
C ALA A 105 -13.87 -7.52 16.90
N SER A 106 -14.08 -8.03 18.11
CA SER A 106 -15.33 -7.82 18.84
C SER A 106 -15.41 -6.35 19.20
N ALA A 107 -16.22 -5.60 18.45
CA ALA A 107 -16.61 -4.26 18.84
C ALA A 107 -17.55 -4.38 20.04
N THR A 108 -17.05 -4.10 21.24
CA THR A 108 -17.88 -3.94 22.44
C THR A 108 -18.66 -2.63 22.32
N ALA A 109 -19.78 -2.68 21.61
CA ALA A 109 -20.74 -1.59 21.59
C ALA A 109 -21.60 -1.69 22.87
N THR A 110 -21.23 -0.95 23.91
CA THR A 110 -22.11 -0.69 25.05
C THR A 110 -23.25 0.21 24.58
N GLY A 111 -24.39 -0.42 24.31
CA GLY A 111 -25.63 0.27 23.99
C GLY A 111 -26.14 1.06 25.19
N SER A 112 -26.38 2.35 24.98
CA SER A 112 -27.35 3.13 25.75
C SER A 112 -28.57 3.34 24.86
N VAL A 113 -29.68 2.74 25.26
CA VAL A 113 -30.99 2.85 24.61
C VAL A 113 -31.63 4.19 24.94
N GLY A 114 -31.53 5.14 24.01
CA GLY A 114 -32.36 6.33 23.98
C GLY A 114 -33.41 6.20 22.89
N ALA A 115 -34.62 5.81 23.25
CA ALA A 115 -35.76 5.80 22.34
C ALA A 115 -36.04 7.24 21.86
N ALA A 116 -35.91 7.47 20.55
CA ALA A 116 -36.40 8.68 19.89
C ALA A 116 -37.08 8.31 18.57
N THR A 117 -38.26 8.89 18.40
CA THR A 117 -39.26 8.81 17.33
C THR A 117 -38.73 8.77 15.90
N PRO A 118 -39.47 8.15 14.95
CA PRO A 118 -39.06 8.08 13.55
C PRO A 118 -39.32 9.43 12.87
N THR A 119 -38.33 10.33 12.93
CA THR A 119 -38.25 11.41 11.95
C THR A 119 -37.68 10.84 10.68
N ASN A 120 -38.38 11.07 9.57
CA ASN A 120 -37.98 10.76 8.21
C ASN A 120 -36.67 11.49 7.87
N ALA A 121 -35.53 10.98 8.36
CA ALA A 121 -34.23 11.53 8.08
C ALA A 121 -33.86 11.12 6.66
N ALA A 122 -34.03 12.06 5.72
CA ALA A 122 -33.37 11.97 4.43
C ALA A 122 -31.91 11.60 4.68
N SER A 123 -31.45 10.49 4.10
CA SER A 123 -30.07 10.08 4.19
C SER A 123 -29.19 11.29 3.86
N PRO A 124 -28.26 11.70 4.73
CA PRO A 124 -27.38 12.81 4.39
C PRO A 124 -26.70 12.45 3.07
N GLY A 125 -26.92 13.29 2.05
CA GLY A 125 -26.36 13.08 0.73
C GLY A 125 -24.85 12.92 0.80
N VAL A 126 -24.28 12.24 -0.19
CA VAL A 126 -22.84 12.12 -0.35
C VAL A 126 -22.26 13.52 -0.60
N ASP A 127 -21.55 14.09 0.39
CA ASP A 127 -20.85 15.37 0.24
C ASP A 127 -19.53 15.15 -0.49
N ASP A 128 -19.54 15.44 -1.79
CA ASP A 128 -18.37 15.42 -2.67
C ASP A 128 -17.92 16.84 -3.04
N SER A 129 -18.05 17.81 -2.13
CA SER A 129 -17.48 19.14 -2.32
C SER A 129 -15.94 19.09 -2.34
N PRO A 130 -15.25 20.08 -2.98
CA PRO A 130 -13.79 20.16 -2.95
C PRO A 130 -13.20 20.13 -1.52
N ALA A 131 -13.83 20.84 -0.58
CA ALA A 131 -13.40 20.87 0.82
C ALA A 131 -13.55 19.49 1.50
N ALA A 132 -14.65 18.77 1.24
CA ALA A 132 -14.84 17.41 1.75
C ALA A 132 -13.81 16.43 1.19
N ARG A 133 -13.52 16.52 -0.12
CA ARG A 133 -12.46 15.73 -0.77
C ARG A 133 -11.07 16.04 -0.20
N ALA A 134 -10.71 17.30 -0.03
CA ALA A 134 -9.44 17.70 0.58
C ALA A 134 -9.29 17.16 2.01
N SER A 135 -10.36 17.24 2.82
CA SER A 135 -10.39 16.65 4.17
C SER A 135 -10.23 15.12 4.15
N ALA A 136 -10.86 14.43 3.19
CA ALA A 136 -10.69 12.98 3.04
C ALA A 136 -9.26 12.60 2.67
N LEU A 137 -8.64 13.31 1.71
CA LEU A 137 -7.24 13.11 1.32
C LEU A 137 -6.29 13.36 2.50
N ALA A 138 -6.51 14.41 3.29
CA ALA A 138 -5.69 14.70 4.46
C ALA A 138 -5.77 13.60 5.53
N ARG A 139 -6.98 13.06 5.79
CA ARG A 139 -7.17 11.94 6.73
C ARG A 139 -6.51 10.66 6.24
N LEU A 140 -6.61 10.34 4.96
CA LEU A 140 -5.92 9.19 4.38
C LEU A 140 -4.40 9.37 4.44
N ALA A 141 -3.89 10.56 4.13
CA ALA A 141 -2.45 10.83 4.21
C ALA A 141 -1.90 10.63 5.63
N GLU A 142 -2.68 10.96 6.66
CA GLU A 142 -2.30 10.69 8.05
C GLU A 142 -2.35 9.20 8.41
N ALA A 143 -3.34 8.48 7.89
CA ALA A 143 -3.41 7.03 8.05
C ALA A 143 -2.20 6.34 7.40
N GLU A 144 -1.80 6.77 6.20
CA GLU A 144 -0.58 6.29 5.52
C GLU A 144 0.68 6.55 6.34
N ARG A 145 0.86 7.77 6.89
CA ARG A 145 2.01 8.07 7.75
C ARG A 145 2.05 7.22 9.01
N THR A 146 0.89 6.98 9.61
CA THR A 146 0.76 6.14 10.80
C THR A 146 1.16 4.70 10.48
N ALA A 147 0.66 4.15 9.38
CA ALA A 147 1.02 2.83 8.90
C ALA A 147 2.51 2.74 8.59
N ALA A 148 3.08 3.76 7.93
CA ALA A 148 4.49 3.80 7.58
C ALA A 148 5.35 3.77 8.85
N GLY A 149 4.96 4.50 9.88
CA GLY A 149 5.58 4.45 11.20
C GLY A 149 5.53 3.06 11.83
N ALA A 150 4.39 2.38 11.75
CA ALA A 150 4.21 1.03 12.28
C ALA A 150 5.12 0.01 11.57
N HIS A 151 5.21 0.04 10.23
CA HIS A 151 6.09 -0.88 9.50
C HIS A 151 7.56 -0.59 9.72
N ARG A 152 7.95 0.69 9.88
CA ARG A 152 9.31 1.05 10.28
C ARG A 152 9.67 0.44 11.63
N SER A 153 8.78 0.56 12.62
CA SER A 153 9.00 -0.06 13.93
C SER A 153 9.07 -1.58 13.84
N GLY A 154 8.19 -2.21 13.06
CA GLY A 154 8.20 -3.66 12.84
C GLY A 154 9.47 -4.17 12.17
N CYS A 155 9.96 -3.48 11.14
CA CYS A 155 11.21 -3.81 10.44
C CYS A 155 12.40 -3.90 11.41
N LEU A 156 12.47 -3.01 12.41
CA LEU A 156 13.55 -2.97 13.39
C LEU A 156 13.48 -4.08 14.45
N SER A 157 12.34 -4.77 14.59
CA SER A 157 12.13 -5.83 15.58
C SER A 157 12.03 -7.24 15.01
N THR A 158 12.15 -7.40 13.68
CA THR A 158 12.01 -8.68 12.96
C THR A 158 13.34 -9.24 12.46
N THR A 159 13.34 -10.51 12.03
CA THR A 159 14.52 -11.14 11.40
C THR A 159 14.76 -10.66 9.96
N THR A 160 15.86 -11.12 9.37
CA THR A 160 16.29 -10.77 8.01
C THR A 160 15.31 -11.21 6.92
N GLY A 161 14.43 -12.18 7.17
CA GLY A 161 13.42 -12.61 6.21
C GLY A 161 12.32 -11.57 6.01
N LEU A 162 11.69 -11.12 7.10
CA LEU A 162 10.54 -10.21 7.06
C LEU A 162 10.93 -8.72 7.02
N ALA A 163 12.07 -8.36 7.60
CA ALA A 163 12.50 -6.96 7.69
C ALA A 163 12.55 -6.21 6.33
N PRO A 164 13.03 -6.80 5.21
CA PRO A 164 13.02 -6.14 3.91
C PRO A 164 11.61 -5.86 3.38
N LEU A 165 10.65 -6.77 3.62
CA LEU A 165 9.27 -6.55 3.21
C LEU A 165 8.65 -5.38 3.99
N LEU A 166 8.83 -5.34 5.30
CA LEU A 166 8.33 -4.24 6.14
C LEU A 166 8.98 -2.90 5.80
N ALA A 167 10.28 -2.89 5.46
CA ALA A 167 10.96 -1.70 4.96
C ALA A 167 10.39 -1.22 3.62
N SER A 168 10.03 -2.15 2.72
CA SER A 168 9.37 -1.82 1.45
C SER A 168 7.97 -1.25 1.65
N LEU A 169 7.17 -1.82 2.56
CA LEU A 169 5.85 -1.29 2.92
C LEU A 169 5.97 0.11 3.52
N HIS A 170 6.92 0.32 4.44
CA HIS A 170 7.23 1.64 4.99
C HIS A 170 7.49 2.68 3.90
N ALA A 171 8.33 2.34 2.90
CA ALA A 171 8.65 3.22 1.79
C ALA A 171 7.41 3.52 0.92
N ALA A 172 6.63 2.50 0.58
CA ALA A 172 5.43 2.63 -0.24
C ALA A 172 4.38 3.55 0.42
N GLU A 173 4.07 3.32 1.69
CA GLU A 173 3.08 4.12 2.42
C GLU A 173 3.56 5.56 2.66
N SER A 174 4.86 5.76 2.85
CA SER A 174 5.43 7.11 2.88
C SER A 174 5.19 7.84 1.56
N CYS A 175 5.41 7.17 0.41
CA CYS A 175 5.12 7.75 -0.89
C CYS A 175 3.61 7.99 -1.12
N HIS A 176 2.74 7.11 -0.62
CA HIS A 176 1.29 7.30 -0.69
C HIS A 176 0.85 8.52 0.12
N ALA A 177 1.38 8.69 1.33
CA ALA A 177 1.13 9.86 2.17
C ALA A 177 1.50 11.17 1.46
N ASP A 178 2.66 11.21 0.81
CA ASP A 178 3.14 12.38 0.07
C ASP A 178 2.25 12.68 -1.13
N LEU A 179 1.87 11.65 -1.90
CA LEU A 179 0.98 11.77 -3.05
C LEU A 179 -0.38 12.33 -2.63
N LEU A 180 -0.99 11.77 -1.57
CA LEU A 180 -2.28 12.22 -1.05
C LEU A 180 -2.21 13.66 -0.53
N SER A 181 -1.12 14.04 0.12
CA SER A 181 -0.90 15.41 0.61
C SER A 181 -0.78 16.40 -0.56
N LEU A 182 -0.08 16.02 -1.62
CA LEU A 182 0.02 16.83 -2.84
C LEU A 182 -1.34 16.96 -3.54
N ALA A 183 -2.10 15.88 -3.66
CA ALA A 183 -3.44 15.89 -4.25
C ALA A 183 -4.41 16.78 -3.44
N GLY A 184 -4.34 16.75 -2.11
CA GLY A 184 -5.19 17.54 -1.22
C GLY A 184 -4.88 19.04 -1.20
N SER A 185 -3.68 19.44 -1.62
CA SER A 185 -3.26 20.85 -1.70
C SER A 185 -3.49 21.49 -3.08
N ALA A 186 -3.81 20.69 -4.09
CA ALA A 186 -4.05 21.14 -5.46
C ALA A 186 -5.54 21.43 -5.78
N GLY A 187 -6.46 21.11 -4.87
CA GLY A 187 -7.91 21.27 -5.05
C GLY A 187 -8.51 22.36 -4.18
#